data_AF-A0AA39NRZ3-F1
#
_entry.id   AF-A0AA39NRZ3-F1
#
_cell.length_a   1.000
_cell.length_b   1.000
_cell.length_c   1.000
_cell.angle_alpha   90.00
_cell.angle_beta   90.00
_cell.angle_gamma   90.00
#
_symmetry.space_group_name_H-M   'P 1'
#
loop_
_entity.id
_entity.type
_entity.pdbx_description
1 polymer ?
#
loop_
_entity_poly.entity_id
_entity_poly.type
_entity_poly.pdbx_seq_one_letter_code
_entity_poly.pdbx_strand_id
1 'polypeptide(L)'
;IDDFIEAILADWKSPGGLGVAVVKQDDAGGWQIEKKGYGYATLSGSKVSEDTLFCIGSNSKLFNVLATGLLISNNSLAPGVSWDSKIADLIPEWELRDPVASARSTIVDLMSHRTGLPRDDLMYAWTDDIYSLLARFKSLRPSTEFRDKWQYNNNMYTLLSYLPTVLLQIPYTRYVKEHIFDPLGLGSTTFFGKVATESGDLAEGISRDHVNRTEDLFGQGVLRSMPYWIPVDENDGSLLSGAGGVIMSVKDAATWLQTLLLKGRNPLTDETVIPSEVIEKVATGVNVVSGEA
;
A
#
# COMPACT_ATOMS: atom_id res chain seq x y z
N ILE A 1 1.07 -14.37 23.14
CA ILE A 1 0.66 -14.00 21.77
C ILE A 1 0.25 -15.25 21.02
N ASP A 2 1.09 -16.29 21.03
CA ASP A 2 0.79 -17.65 20.55
C ASP A 2 -0.65 -18.12 20.79
N ASP A 3 -1.04 -18.31 22.06
CA ASP A 3 -2.37 -18.85 22.40
C ASP A 3 -3.53 -18.03 21.82
N PHE A 4 -3.37 -16.71 21.72
CA PHE A 4 -4.39 -15.83 21.15
C PHE A 4 -4.49 -15.99 19.63
N ILE A 5 -3.36 -16.08 18.93
CA ILE A 5 -3.35 -16.27 17.47
C ILE A 5 -3.85 -17.66 17.10
N GLU A 6 -3.40 -18.70 17.80
CA GLU A 6 -3.86 -20.08 17.59
C GLU A 6 -5.36 -20.22 17.88
N ALA A 7 -5.87 -19.55 18.92
CA ALA A 7 -7.31 -19.51 19.20
C ALA A 7 -8.09 -18.84 18.05
N ILE A 8 -7.62 -17.70 17.52
CA ILE A 8 -8.26 -17.05 16.36
C ILE A 8 -8.26 -17.97 15.13
N LEU A 9 -7.13 -18.60 14.81
CA LEU A 9 -7.04 -19.51 13.68
C LEU A 9 -8.02 -20.69 13.82
N ALA A 10 -8.16 -21.23 15.03
CA ALA A 10 -9.11 -22.29 15.35
C ALA A 10 -10.57 -21.82 15.24
N ASP A 11 -10.91 -20.68 15.85
CA ASP A 11 -12.27 -20.10 15.86
C ASP A 11 -12.76 -19.79 14.45
N TRP A 12 -11.87 -19.28 13.60
CA TRP A 12 -12.16 -18.94 12.20
C TRP A 12 -12.05 -20.14 11.26
N LYS A 13 -11.69 -21.33 11.79
CA LYS A 13 -11.35 -22.52 11.02
C LYS A 13 -10.44 -22.15 9.84
N SER A 14 -9.44 -21.31 10.08
CA SER A 14 -8.65 -20.69 9.01
C SER A 14 -7.92 -21.76 8.20
N PRO A 15 -8.08 -21.80 6.88
CA PRO A 15 -7.33 -22.74 6.05
C PRO A 15 -5.92 -22.26 5.71
N GLY A 16 -5.66 -20.96 5.90
CA GLY A 16 -4.37 -20.33 5.72
C GLY A 16 -3.80 -19.83 7.05
N GLY A 17 -2.58 -19.33 6.97
CA GLY A 17 -1.83 -18.79 8.08
C GLY A 17 -1.62 -17.29 8.02
N LEU A 18 -0.85 -16.77 8.97
CA LEU A 18 -0.47 -15.37 9.05
C LEU A 18 0.89 -15.21 9.72
N GLY A 19 1.64 -14.18 9.32
CA GLY A 19 2.83 -13.72 10.03
C GLY A 19 2.47 -12.61 11.03
N VAL A 20 3.03 -12.67 12.24
CA VAL A 20 2.89 -11.62 13.27
C VAL A 20 4.25 -11.06 13.63
N ALA A 21 4.38 -9.73 13.64
CA ALA A 21 5.50 -9.01 14.24
C ALA A 21 4.97 -8.14 15.39
N VAL A 22 5.65 -8.17 16.53
CA VAL A 22 5.46 -7.22 17.62
C VAL A 22 6.78 -6.51 17.84
N VAL A 23 6.77 -5.19 17.66
CA VAL A 23 7.94 -4.33 17.80
C VAL A 23 7.66 -3.34 18.93
N LYS A 24 8.51 -3.35 19.95
CA LYS A 24 8.42 -2.44 21.09
C LYS A 24 9.80 -1.86 21.38
N GLN A 25 9.85 -0.54 21.56
CA GLN A 25 11.01 0.11 22.14
C GLN A 25 10.85 0.16 23.66
N ASP A 26 11.88 -0.20 24.40
CA ASP A 26 11.92 -0.04 25.86
C ASP A 26 12.34 1.38 26.27
N ASP A 27 12.23 1.68 27.57
CA ASP A 27 12.53 3.01 28.10
C ASP A 27 14.03 3.40 27.98
N ALA A 28 14.91 2.41 27.77
CA ALA A 28 16.33 2.62 27.52
C ALA A 28 16.67 2.77 26.02
N GLY A 29 15.66 2.75 25.15
CA GLY A 29 15.82 2.84 23.70
C GLY A 29 16.14 1.51 23.01
N GLY A 30 16.19 0.41 23.74
CA GLY A 30 16.40 -0.95 23.22
C GLY A 30 15.16 -1.51 22.53
N TRP A 31 15.37 -2.51 21.66
CA TRP A 31 14.30 -3.13 20.89
C TRP A 31 13.92 -4.50 21.43
N GLN A 32 12.62 -4.71 21.65
CA GLN A 32 12.01 -6.01 21.86
C GLN A 32 11.20 -6.36 20.61
N ILE A 33 11.63 -7.40 19.90
CA ILE A 33 11.06 -7.80 18.61
C ILE A 33 10.69 -9.27 18.68
N GLU A 34 9.41 -9.56 18.47
CA GLU A 34 8.90 -10.92 18.26
C GLU A 34 8.39 -11.02 16.83
N LYS A 35 8.76 -12.08 16.12
CA LYS A 35 8.27 -12.39 14.79
C LYS A 35 7.94 -13.86 14.73
N LYS A 36 6.79 -14.23 14.16
CA LYS A 36 6.40 -15.63 14.06
C LYS A 36 5.38 -15.85 12.96
N GLY A 37 5.51 -16.98 12.26
CA GLY A 37 4.51 -17.51 11.35
C GLY A 37 3.59 -18.52 12.03
N TYR A 38 2.31 -18.49 11.68
CA TYR A 38 1.29 -19.40 12.19
C TYR A 38 0.49 -19.98 11.02
N GLY A 39 0.01 -21.23 11.15
CA GLY A 39 -0.78 -21.90 10.11
C GLY A 39 0.01 -22.22 8.83
N TYR A 40 -0.71 -22.28 7.70
CA TYR A 40 -0.18 -22.72 6.41
C TYR A 40 -0.11 -21.59 5.38
N ALA A 41 1.03 -21.47 4.69
CA ALA A 41 1.27 -20.54 3.61
C ALA A 41 0.66 -21.02 2.28
N THR A 42 0.47 -22.33 2.11
CA THR A 42 -0.05 -22.93 0.86
C THR A 42 -1.04 -24.05 1.17
N LEU A 43 -1.92 -24.35 0.21
CA LEU A 43 -2.82 -25.50 0.32
C LEU A 43 -2.10 -26.86 0.34
N SER A 44 -0.88 -26.91 -0.21
CA SER A 44 -0.03 -28.11 -0.16
C SER A 44 0.55 -28.38 1.23
N GLY A 45 0.37 -27.47 2.20
CA GLY A 45 0.75 -27.68 3.60
C GLY A 45 2.09 -27.06 3.98
N SER A 46 2.66 -26.17 3.17
CA SER A 46 3.83 -25.37 3.58
C SER A 46 3.45 -24.50 4.77
N LYS A 47 4.26 -24.48 5.83
CA LYS A 47 3.99 -23.66 7.02
C LYS A 47 4.41 -22.21 6.79
N VAL A 48 3.69 -21.27 7.39
CA VAL A 48 4.12 -19.87 7.43
C VAL A 48 5.39 -19.75 8.28
N SER A 49 6.39 -19.03 7.78
CA SER A 49 7.62 -18.65 8.46
C SER A 49 7.74 -17.13 8.57
N GLU A 50 8.82 -16.63 9.17
CA GLU A 50 9.10 -15.19 9.19
C GLU A 50 9.42 -14.61 7.80
N ASP A 51 9.88 -15.45 6.88
CA ASP A 51 10.29 -15.06 5.53
C ASP A 51 9.14 -15.21 4.51
N THR A 52 8.04 -15.89 4.88
CA THR A 52 6.85 -16.01 4.03
C THR A 52 6.35 -14.64 3.57
N LEU A 53 6.20 -14.50 2.26
CA LEU A 53 5.80 -13.28 1.58
C LEU A 53 4.28 -13.20 1.44
N PHE A 54 3.72 -12.05 1.82
CA PHE A 54 2.29 -11.75 1.70
C PHE A 54 2.09 -10.46 0.91
N CYS A 55 1.06 -10.42 0.06
CA CYS A 55 0.57 -9.15 -0.46
C CYS A 55 -0.11 -8.37 0.68
N ILE A 56 0.47 -7.24 1.10
CA ILE A 56 -0.03 -6.49 2.26
C ILE A 56 -1.21 -5.56 1.93
N GLY A 57 -1.70 -5.64 0.70
CA GLY A 57 -2.83 -4.88 0.21
C GLY A 57 -2.65 -3.39 0.43
N SER A 58 -3.67 -2.74 1.00
CA SER A 58 -3.71 -1.28 1.11
C SER A 58 -2.68 -0.67 2.06
N ASN A 59 -1.94 -1.47 2.83
CA ASN A 59 -0.75 -0.99 3.55
C ASN A 59 0.33 -0.45 2.59
N SER A 60 0.30 -0.86 1.32
CA SER A 60 1.13 -0.32 0.23
C SER A 60 1.01 1.19 0.07
N LYS A 61 -0.14 1.77 0.42
CA LYS A 61 -0.41 3.21 0.33
C LYS A 61 0.54 4.04 1.17
N LEU A 62 1.01 3.51 2.31
CA LEU A 62 1.96 4.21 3.16
C LEU A 62 3.31 4.41 2.44
N PHE A 63 3.79 3.39 1.73
CA PHE A 63 4.98 3.51 0.89
C PHE A 63 4.81 4.55 -0.21
N ASN A 64 3.62 4.62 -0.81
CA ASN A 64 3.31 5.59 -1.86
C ASN A 64 3.36 7.04 -1.36
N VAL A 65 2.72 7.33 -0.24
CA VAL A 65 2.71 8.69 0.31
C VAL A 65 4.08 9.10 0.85
N LEU A 66 4.85 8.16 1.41
CA LEU A 66 6.22 8.43 1.84
C LEU A 66 7.16 8.65 0.66
N ALA A 67 7.03 7.89 -0.43
CA ALA A 67 7.74 8.13 -1.68
C ALA A 67 7.41 9.52 -2.27
N THR A 68 6.13 9.91 -2.23
CA THR A 68 5.73 11.26 -2.64
C THR A 68 6.36 12.32 -1.72
N GLY A 69 6.40 12.07 -0.41
CA GLY A 69 7.07 12.95 0.54
C GLY A 69 8.59 13.06 0.31
N LEU A 70 9.25 11.97 -0.08
CA LEU A 70 10.67 11.98 -0.46
C LEU A 70 10.91 12.88 -1.69
N LEU A 71 10.05 12.78 -2.71
CA LEU A 71 10.09 13.70 -3.87
C LEU A 71 9.96 15.15 -3.43
N ILE A 72 8.97 15.46 -2.59
CA ILE A 72 8.72 16.83 -2.08
C ILE A 72 9.89 17.34 -1.23
N SER A 73 10.45 16.50 -0.37
CA SER A 73 11.58 16.88 0.49
C SER A 73 12.87 17.14 -0.29
N ASN A 74 13.00 16.57 -1.49
CA ASN A 74 14.18 16.69 -2.33
C ASN A 74 13.93 17.69 -3.47
N ASN A 75 14.16 18.97 -3.18
CA ASN A 75 13.99 20.06 -4.16
C ASN A 75 14.88 19.92 -5.41
N SER A 76 15.95 19.12 -5.38
CA SER A 76 16.77 18.84 -6.56
C SER A 76 16.10 17.84 -7.51
N LEU A 77 15.29 16.92 -6.98
CA LEU A 77 14.54 15.94 -7.77
C LEU A 77 13.22 16.53 -8.29
N ALA A 78 12.49 17.27 -7.46
CA ALA A 78 11.18 17.81 -7.81
C ALA A 78 11.08 19.30 -7.45
N PRO A 79 11.81 20.19 -8.15
CA PRO A 79 11.88 21.60 -7.80
C PRO A 79 10.50 22.25 -7.84
N GLY A 80 10.12 22.91 -6.74
CA GLY A 80 8.84 23.62 -6.62
C GLY A 80 7.62 22.72 -6.39
N VAL A 81 7.79 21.40 -6.28
CA VAL A 81 6.71 20.50 -5.87
C VAL A 81 6.53 20.56 -4.35
N SER A 82 5.29 20.70 -3.91
CA SER A 82 4.90 20.81 -2.51
C SER A 82 3.63 20.00 -2.24
N TRP A 83 3.31 19.77 -0.97
CA TRP A 83 2.09 19.08 -0.56
C TRP A 83 0.81 19.72 -1.10
N ASP A 84 0.82 21.04 -1.33
CA ASP A 84 -0.30 21.81 -1.84
C ASP A 84 -0.23 22.04 -3.37
N SER A 85 0.75 21.44 -4.05
CA SER A 85 0.81 21.48 -5.51
C SER A 85 -0.44 20.86 -6.11
N LYS A 86 -1.04 21.57 -7.07
CA LYS A 86 -2.23 21.09 -7.77
C LYS A 86 -1.85 19.98 -8.73
N ILE A 87 -2.68 18.95 -8.81
CA ILE A 87 -2.44 17.83 -9.72
C ILE A 87 -2.46 18.29 -11.18
N ALA A 88 -3.34 19.24 -11.52
CA ALA A 88 -3.40 19.84 -12.86
C ALA A 88 -2.09 20.53 -13.30
N ASP A 89 -1.29 21.03 -12.35
CA ASP A 89 -0.01 21.69 -12.65
C ASP A 89 1.12 20.65 -12.86
N LEU A 90 0.94 19.43 -12.34
CA LEU A 90 1.93 18.34 -12.41
C LEU A 90 1.64 17.36 -13.55
N ILE A 91 0.36 17.08 -13.81
CA ILE A 91 -0.12 16.09 -14.78
C ILE A 91 -1.11 16.79 -15.71
N PRO A 92 -0.68 17.31 -16.87
CA PRO A 92 -1.55 18.10 -17.76
C PRO A 92 -2.78 17.34 -18.27
N GLU A 93 -2.73 16.01 -18.33
CA GLU A 93 -3.83 15.14 -18.72
C GLU A 93 -4.89 14.94 -17.61
N TRP A 94 -4.60 15.37 -16.38
CA TRP A 94 -5.52 15.30 -15.25
C TRP A 94 -6.76 16.15 -15.52
N GLU A 95 -7.92 15.49 -15.42
CA GLU A 95 -9.19 16.17 -15.46
C GLU A 95 -10.25 15.31 -14.77
N LEU A 96 -11.03 15.94 -13.88
CA LEU A 96 -12.22 15.36 -13.29
C LEU A 96 -13.48 15.97 -13.89
N ARG A 97 -14.58 15.23 -13.82
CA ARG A 97 -15.90 15.75 -14.22
C ARG A 97 -16.34 16.98 -13.41
N ASP A 98 -15.99 17.03 -12.14
CA ASP A 98 -16.21 18.22 -11.30
C ASP A 98 -15.13 19.27 -11.61
N PRO A 99 -15.49 20.45 -12.16
CA PRO A 99 -14.51 21.46 -12.55
C PRO A 99 -13.75 22.05 -11.36
N VAL A 100 -14.36 22.12 -10.18
CA VAL A 100 -13.71 22.62 -8.97
C VAL A 100 -12.69 21.60 -8.48
N ALA A 101 -13.08 20.33 -8.36
CA ALA A 101 -12.15 19.27 -7.97
C ALA A 101 -11.02 19.11 -9.00
N SER A 102 -11.34 19.17 -10.30
CA SER A 102 -10.37 19.12 -11.39
C SER A 102 -9.29 20.21 -11.24
N ALA A 103 -9.71 21.46 -11.05
CA ALA A 103 -8.79 22.60 -10.99
C ALA A 103 -8.08 22.80 -9.64
N ARG A 104 -8.62 22.23 -8.54
CA ARG A 104 -8.15 22.53 -7.17
C ARG A 104 -7.62 21.34 -6.39
N SER A 105 -7.73 20.11 -6.91
CA SER A 105 -7.15 18.93 -6.25
C SER A 105 -5.64 19.09 -6.13
N THR A 106 -5.14 18.90 -4.91
CA THR A 106 -3.73 18.92 -4.53
C THR A 106 -3.23 17.51 -4.23
N ILE A 107 -1.92 17.34 -4.08
CA ILE A 107 -1.32 16.09 -3.59
C ILE A 107 -2.00 15.63 -2.29
N VAL A 108 -2.19 16.54 -1.32
CA VAL A 108 -2.90 16.23 -0.06
C VAL A 108 -4.33 15.78 -0.31
N ASP A 109 -5.06 16.35 -1.26
CA ASP A 109 -6.45 15.94 -1.54
C ASP A 109 -6.55 14.49 -2.02
N LEU A 110 -5.59 14.04 -2.84
CA LEU A 110 -5.50 12.65 -3.30
C LEU A 110 -5.19 11.70 -2.14
N MET A 111 -4.22 12.07 -1.29
CA MET A 111 -3.81 11.28 -0.12
C MET A 111 -4.88 11.21 0.97
N SER A 112 -5.76 12.21 1.04
CA SER A 112 -6.78 12.32 2.09
C SER A 112 -8.17 11.92 1.62
N HIS A 113 -8.30 11.25 0.46
CA HIS A 113 -9.57 10.67 0.00
C HIS A 113 -10.73 11.68 -0.08
N ARG A 114 -10.46 12.92 -0.54
CA ARG A 114 -11.42 14.03 -0.46
C ARG A 114 -11.65 14.78 -1.77
N THR A 115 -11.46 14.10 -2.90
CA THR A 115 -11.68 14.67 -4.24
C THR A 115 -13.16 14.73 -4.67
N GLY A 116 -14.06 14.11 -3.89
CA GLY A 116 -15.49 13.98 -4.24
C GLY A 116 -15.82 12.74 -5.08
N LEU A 117 -14.80 12.03 -5.57
CA LEU A 117 -14.94 10.79 -6.32
C LEU A 117 -15.08 9.58 -5.37
N PRO A 118 -16.12 8.75 -5.55
CA PRO A 118 -16.26 7.51 -4.79
C PRO A 118 -15.26 6.44 -5.27
N ARG A 119 -15.38 5.26 -4.68
CA ARG A 119 -14.64 4.07 -5.09
C ARG A 119 -15.17 3.55 -6.42
N ASP A 120 -14.31 3.47 -7.42
CA ASP A 120 -14.62 2.94 -8.76
C ASP A 120 -13.60 1.87 -9.19
N ASP A 121 -13.30 0.90 -8.31
CA ASP A 121 -12.23 -0.10 -8.54
C ASP A 121 -12.45 -0.99 -9.79
N LEU A 122 -13.67 -1.03 -10.33
CA LEU A 122 -13.99 -1.80 -11.56
C LEU A 122 -13.71 -1.01 -12.85
N MET A 123 -13.24 0.23 -12.75
CA MET A 123 -13.00 1.07 -13.92
C MET A 123 -11.72 0.74 -14.69
N TYR A 124 -10.82 -0.03 -14.08
CA TYR A 124 -9.54 -0.42 -14.68
C TYR A 124 -9.47 -1.94 -14.87
N ALA A 125 -8.76 -2.36 -15.91
CA ALA A 125 -8.39 -3.73 -16.20
C ALA A 125 -6.87 -3.95 -16.01
N TRP A 126 -6.44 -5.21 -15.95
CA TRP A 126 -5.02 -5.55 -15.82
C TRP A 126 -4.15 -5.05 -16.99
N THR A 127 -4.76 -4.81 -18.14
CA THR A 127 -4.12 -4.30 -19.36
C THR A 127 -4.12 -2.78 -19.45
N ASP A 128 -4.71 -2.08 -18.49
CA ASP A 128 -4.81 -0.63 -18.53
C ASP A 128 -3.48 0.03 -18.13
N ASP A 129 -3.21 1.17 -18.76
CA ASP A 129 -2.15 2.08 -18.39
C ASP A 129 -2.71 3.34 -17.70
N ILE A 130 -1.81 4.22 -17.27
CA ILE A 130 -2.18 5.46 -16.60
C ILE A 130 -3.01 6.40 -17.49
N TYR A 131 -2.76 6.43 -18.80
CA TYR A 131 -3.48 7.30 -19.73
C TYR A 131 -4.93 6.88 -19.89
N SER A 132 -5.18 5.58 -19.96
CA SER A 132 -6.52 5.00 -19.97
C SER A 132 -7.28 5.31 -18.68
N LEU A 133 -6.59 5.33 -17.53
CA LEU A 133 -7.18 5.70 -16.24
C LEU A 133 -7.55 7.19 -16.21
N LEU A 134 -6.63 8.06 -16.60
CA LEU A 134 -6.84 9.51 -16.70
C LEU A 134 -7.99 9.86 -17.64
N ALA A 135 -8.11 9.19 -18.79
CA ALA A 135 -9.22 9.39 -19.72
C ALA A 135 -10.58 9.03 -19.10
N ARG A 136 -10.63 8.03 -18.21
CA ARG A 136 -11.87 7.60 -17.55
C ARG A 136 -12.27 8.52 -16.40
N PHE A 137 -11.33 9.18 -15.70
CA PHE A 137 -11.65 10.12 -14.61
C PHE A 137 -12.62 11.23 -15.03
N LYS A 138 -12.52 11.69 -16.27
CA LYS A 138 -13.42 12.70 -16.86
C LYS A 138 -14.88 12.26 -16.92
N SER A 139 -15.13 10.95 -16.91
CA SER A 139 -16.46 10.37 -17.00
C SER A 139 -17.06 10.01 -15.64
N LEU A 140 -16.25 9.92 -14.59
CA LEU A 140 -16.70 9.54 -13.26
C LEU A 140 -17.57 10.63 -12.65
N ARG A 141 -18.71 10.22 -12.08
CA ARG A 141 -19.61 11.15 -11.39
C ARG A 141 -19.15 11.31 -9.95
N PRO A 142 -18.90 12.55 -9.46
CA PRO A 142 -18.71 12.75 -8.04
C PRO A 142 -19.99 12.34 -7.30
N SER A 143 -19.82 11.81 -6.08
CA SER A 143 -20.95 11.44 -5.21
C SER A 143 -21.17 12.43 -4.06
N THR A 144 -20.25 13.38 -3.93
CA THR A 144 -20.23 14.44 -2.92
C THR A 144 -19.38 15.60 -3.47
N GLU A 145 -19.52 16.79 -2.90
CA GLU A 145 -18.73 17.94 -3.34
C GLU A 145 -17.23 17.79 -3.00
N PHE A 146 -16.39 18.54 -3.71
CA PHE A 146 -14.95 18.58 -3.46
C PHE A 146 -14.66 18.97 -1.99
N ARG A 147 -13.90 18.12 -1.29
CA ARG A 147 -13.56 18.26 0.14
C ARG A 147 -14.75 18.21 1.12
N ASP A 148 -15.90 17.70 0.72
CA ASP A 148 -17.08 17.60 1.59
C ASP A 148 -17.17 16.27 2.36
N LYS A 149 -16.72 15.15 1.78
CA LYS A 149 -16.67 13.86 2.49
C LYS A 149 -15.40 13.09 2.20
N TRP A 150 -14.96 12.34 3.21
CA TRP A 150 -13.94 11.32 3.05
C TRP A 150 -14.53 10.09 2.34
N GLN A 151 -13.89 9.65 1.27
CA GLN A 151 -14.32 8.49 0.47
C GLN A 151 -13.12 7.68 0.02
N TYR A 152 -12.96 6.48 0.59
CA TYR A 152 -11.89 5.57 0.23
C TYR A 152 -11.82 5.34 -1.30
N ASN A 153 -10.67 5.63 -1.89
CA ASN A 153 -10.48 5.66 -3.34
C ASN A 153 -9.06 5.22 -3.73
N ASN A 154 -8.94 4.05 -4.36
CA ASN A 154 -7.65 3.52 -4.82
C ASN A 154 -7.09 4.29 -6.02
N ASN A 155 -7.95 4.85 -6.86
CA ASN A 155 -7.55 5.49 -8.11
C ASN A 155 -6.68 6.73 -7.87
N MET A 156 -6.95 7.46 -6.79
CA MET A 156 -6.12 8.61 -6.39
C MET A 156 -4.71 8.18 -5.97
N TYR A 157 -4.57 7.01 -5.33
CA TYR A 157 -3.25 6.44 -4.98
C TYR A 157 -2.53 5.88 -6.20
N THR A 158 -3.25 5.23 -7.11
CA THR A 158 -2.70 4.82 -8.41
C THR A 158 -2.15 6.02 -9.17
N LEU A 159 -2.88 7.14 -9.22
CA LEU A 159 -2.40 8.36 -9.84
C LEU A 159 -1.20 8.97 -9.10
N LEU A 160 -1.19 8.98 -7.76
CA LEU A 160 -0.04 9.44 -6.99
C LEU A 160 1.23 8.65 -7.30
N SER A 161 1.12 7.32 -7.49
CA SER A 161 2.27 6.50 -7.91
C SER A 161 2.76 6.80 -9.32
N TYR A 162 2.10 7.69 -10.08
CA TYR A 162 2.63 8.13 -11.36
C TYR A 162 3.63 9.30 -11.22
N LEU A 163 3.66 10.00 -10.08
CA LEU A 163 4.50 11.18 -9.89
C LEU A 163 6.01 10.95 -10.13
N PRO A 164 6.65 9.85 -9.66
CA PRO A 164 8.04 9.59 -10.00
C PRO A 164 8.29 9.47 -11.51
N THR A 165 7.35 8.89 -12.25
CA THR A 165 7.47 8.75 -13.71
C THR A 165 7.31 10.10 -14.40
N VAL A 166 6.36 10.92 -13.96
CA VAL A 166 6.13 12.28 -14.49
C VAL A 166 7.33 13.19 -14.25
N LEU A 167 7.87 13.18 -13.03
CA LEU A 167 8.88 14.15 -12.61
C LEU A 167 10.31 13.70 -12.94
N LEU A 168 10.57 12.39 -12.90
CA LEU A 168 11.93 11.84 -12.98
C LEU A 168 12.13 10.81 -14.10
N GLN A 169 11.07 10.46 -14.85
CA GLN A 169 11.10 9.40 -15.88
C GLN A 169 11.52 8.02 -15.35
N ILE A 170 11.27 7.75 -14.06
CA ILE A 170 11.54 6.45 -13.44
C ILE A 170 10.23 5.77 -13.00
N PRO A 171 10.14 4.43 -13.08
CA PRO A 171 9.00 3.70 -12.53
C PRO A 171 8.90 3.91 -11.01
N TYR A 172 7.67 4.04 -10.50
CA TYR A 172 7.43 4.21 -9.05
C TYR A 172 7.96 3.07 -8.21
N THR A 173 7.79 1.83 -8.66
CA THR A 173 8.26 0.64 -7.93
C THR A 173 9.78 0.63 -7.80
N ARG A 174 10.50 1.08 -8.83
CA ARG A 174 11.94 1.28 -8.80
C ARG A 174 12.32 2.41 -7.84
N TYR A 175 11.64 3.55 -7.92
CA TYR A 175 11.87 4.67 -7.00
C TYR A 175 11.70 4.27 -5.54
N VAL A 176 10.61 3.57 -5.20
CA VAL A 176 10.41 3.05 -3.84
C VAL A 176 11.48 2.04 -3.45
N LYS A 177 11.88 1.15 -4.37
CA LYS A 177 12.94 0.18 -4.09
C LYS A 177 14.26 0.88 -3.76
N GLU A 178 14.70 1.81 -4.60
CA GLU A 178 15.99 2.51 -4.47
C GLU A 178 16.04 3.47 -3.27
N HIS A 179 14.91 4.10 -2.92
CA HIS A 179 14.88 5.14 -1.89
C HIS A 179 14.28 4.69 -0.56
N ILE A 180 13.60 3.54 -0.48
CA ILE A 180 13.00 3.03 0.75
C ILE A 180 13.46 1.59 1.02
N PHE A 181 13.26 0.65 0.10
CA PHE A 181 13.52 -0.77 0.40
C PHE A 181 15.02 -1.05 0.59
N ASP A 182 15.85 -0.63 -0.36
CA ASP A 182 17.29 -0.90 -0.34
C ASP A 182 17.99 -0.20 0.84
N PRO A 183 17.76 1.11 1.10
CA PRO A 183 18.39 1.80 2.22
C PRO A 183 17.95 1.29 3.60
N LEU A 184 16.77 0.67 3.71
CA LEU A 184 16.29 0.04 4.96
C LEU A 184 16.65 -1.45 5.05
N GLY A 185 17.21 -2.04 4.00
CA GLY A 185 17.51 -3.46 3.96
C GLY A 185 16.27 -4.37 3.95
N LEU A 186 15.15 -3.91 3.35
CA LEU A 186 13.92 -4.70 3.18
C LEU A 186 14.08 -5.71 2.03
N GLY A 187 15.05 -6.62 2.15
CA GLY A 187 15.57 -7.42 1.05
C GLY A 187 14.61 -8.45 0.46
N SER A 188 13.54 -8.81 1.17
CA SER A 188 12.49 -9.71 0.65
C SER A 188 11.28 -8.94 0.09
N THR A 189 11.17 -7.65 0.41
CA THR A 189 10.05 -6.81 0.02
C THR A 189 10.14 -6.42 -1.45
N THR A 190 9.03 -6.58 -2.17
CA THR A 190 9.01 -6.41 -3.63
C THR A 190 7.64 -5.96 -4.14
N PHE A 191 7.61 -5.34 -5.32
CA PHE A 191 6.38 -5.12 -6.10
C PHE A 191 6.17 -6.19 -7.19
N PHE A 192 7.16 -7.07 -7.38
CA PHE A 192 7.26 -7.94 -8.53
C PHE A 192 6.74 -9.33 -8.19
N GLY A 193 5.58 -9.70 -8.76
CA GLY A 193 4.95 -11.00 -8.52
C GLY A 193 5.84 -12.18 -8.91
N LYS A 194 6.57 -12.06 -10.02
CA LYS A 194 7.55 -13.07 -10.46
C LYS A 194 8.68 -13.27 -9.44
N VAL A 195 9.30 -12.19 -8.94
CA VAL A 195 10.36 -12.27 -7.91
C VAL A 195 9.84 -12.97 -6.64
N ALA A 196 8.65 -12.59 -6.18
CA ALA A 196 8.04 -13.23 -5.01
C ALA A 196 7.74 -14.71 -5.26
N THR A 197 7.25 -15.07 -6.45
CA THR A 197 6.97 -16.48 -6.80
C THR A 197 8.25 -17.31 -6.89
N GLU A 198 9.30 -16.78 -7.56
CA GLU A 198 10.58 -17.46 -7.74
C GLU A 198 11.38 -17.61 -6.42
N SER A 199 11.09 -16.79 -5.41
CA SER A 199 11.67 -16.96 -4.07
C SER A 199 11.25 -18.28 -3.40
N GLY A 200 10.07 -18.82 -3.78
CA GLY A 200 9.45 -19.97 -3.11
C GLY A 200 8.73 -19.63 -1.80
N ASP A 201 8.77 -18.37 -1.35
CA ASP A 201 8.22 -17.93 -0.06
C ASP A 201 6.83 -17.27 -0.18
N LEU A 202 6.30 -17.07 -1.40
CA LEU A 202 5.02 -16.42 -1.62
C LEU A 202 3.82 -17.29 -1.18
N ALA A 203 3.06 -16.80 -0.19
CA ALA A 203 1.89 -17.47 0.37
C ALA A 203 0.64 -17.34 -0.48
N GLU A 204 0.00 -18.47 -0.79
CA GLU A 204 -1.24 -18.55 -1.54
C GLU A 204 -2.36 -17.75 -0.88
N GLY A 205 -3.13 -17.01 -1.68
CA GLY A 205 -4.44 -16.56 -1.23
C GLY A 205 -5.37 -17.77 -1.11
N ILE A 206 -5.85 -18.10 0.08
CA ILE A 206 -6.70 -19.28 0.27
C ILE A 206 -8.14 -18.84 0.54
N SER A 207 -9.09 -19.39 -0.23
CA SER A 207 -10.52 -19.15 -0.07
C SER A 207 -11.28 -20.47 0.03
N ARG A 208 -12.55 -20.37 0.45
CA ARG A 208 -13.53 -21.46 0.44
C ARG A 208 -14.63 -21.16 -0.57
N ASP A 209 -14.89 -22.09 -1.48
CA ASP A 209 -16.06 -22.07 -2.34
C ASP A 209 -17.23 -22.80 -1.68
N HIS A 210 -18.47 -22.49 -2.11
CA HIS A 210 -19.70 -23.11 -1.61
C HIS A 210 -19.93 -22.98 -0.09
N VAL A 211 -19.39 -21.93 0.54
CA VAL A 211 -19.67 -21.62 1.95
C VAL A 211 -21.11 -21.18 2.12
N ASN A 212 -21.87 -21.88 2.99
CA ASN A 212 -23.18 -21.41 3.44
C ASN A 212 -23.00 -20.30 4.49
N ARG A 213 -22.94 -19.05 4.02
CA ARG A 213 -22.71 -17.86 4.87
C ARG A 213 -23.84 -17.55 5.85
N THR A 214 -25.01 -18.17 5.72
CA THR A 214 -26.13 -17.97 6.66
C THR A 214 -26.12 -18.97 7.81
N GLU A 215 -25.51 -20.14 7.63
CA GLU A 215 -25.50 -21.22 8.62
C GLU A 215 -24.13 -21.43 9.27
N ASP A 216 -23.03 -21.31 8.51
CA ASP A 216 -21.66 -21.43 9.01
C ASP A 216 -20.72 -20.53 8.19
N LEU A 217 -20.53 -19.30 8.67
CA LEU A 217 -19.70 -18.29 8.02
C LEU A 217 -18.23 -18.73 7.86
N PHE A 218 -17.76 -19.62 8.75
CA PHE A 218 -16.39 -20.12 8.80
C PHE A 218 -16.29 -21.59 8.31
N GLY A 219 -17.38 -22.12 7.76
CA GLY A 219 -17.65 -23.55 7.58
C GLY A 219 -17.26 -24.22 6.27
N GLN A 220 -17.82 -25.42 6.10
CA GLN A 220 -17.50 -26.50 5.14
C GLN A 220 -17.60 -26.14 3.64
N GLY A 221 -16.89 -25.11 3.22
CA GLY A 221 -16.61 -24.87 1.81
C GLY A 221 -15.40 -25.68 1.32
N VAL A 222 -15.31 -25.83 0.00
CA VAL A 222 -14.17 -26.47 -0.67
C VAL A 222 -13.02 -25.47 -0.73
N LEU A 223 -11.85 -25.87 -0.23
CA LEU A 223 -10.66 -25.03 -0.31
C LEU A 223 -10.19 -24.86 -1.73
N ARG A 224 -9.81 -23.63 -2.07
CA ARG A 224 -9.10 -23.33 -3.31
C ARG A 224 -8.10 -22.22 -3.14
N SER A 225 -7.07 -22.29 -3.98
CA SER A 225 -6.15 -21.19 -4.17
C SER A 225 -6.85 -20.09 -4.98
N MET A 226 -6.64 -18.86 -4.56
CA MET A 226 -7.02 -17.65 -5.25
C MET A 226 -5.84 -17.23 -6.12
N PRO A 227 -6.03 -17.01 -7.42
CA PRO A 227 -4.99 -16.36 -8.20
C PRO A 227 -4.67 -15.00 -7.56
N TYR A 228 -3.39 -14.65 -7.52
CA TYR A 228 -2.99 -13.32 -7.06
C TYR A 228 -3.61 -12.26 -7.95
N TRP A 229 -4.03 -11.15 -7.33
CA TRP A 229 -4.50 -10.02 -8.09
C TRP A 229 -3.32 -9.32 -8.78
N ILE A 230 -2.11 -9.32 -8.20
CA ILE A 230 -0.92 -8.82 -8.91
C ILE A 230 -0.50 -9.88 -9.94
N PRO A 231 -0.43 -9.54 -11.23
CA PRO A 231 0.06 -10.47 -12.24
C PRO A 231 1.45 -11.00 -11.87
N VAL A 232 1.70 -12.27 -12.12
CA VAL A 232 3.04 -12.89 -12.02
C VAL A 232 3.82 -12.60 -13.31
N ASP A 233 3.77 -11.35 -13.78
CA ASP A 233 4.49 -10.93 -14.98
C ASP A 233 5.87 -10.35 -14.64
N GLU A 234 6.65 -10.07 -15.68
CA GLU A 234 8.02 -9.54 -15.56
C GLU A 234 8.05 -8.01 -15.35
N ASN A 235 6.90 -7.36 -15.22
CA ASN A 235 6.83 -5.90 -15.21
C ASN A 235 7.28 -5.32 -13.86
N ASP A 236 7.73 -4.06 -13.89
CA ASP A 236 8.07 -3.20 -12.74
C ASP A 236 6.84 -2.90 -11.85
N GLY A 237 6.12 -3.94 -11.42
CA GLY A 237 4.81 -3.88 -10.77
C GLY A 237 3.64 -3.67 -11.75
N SER A 238 2.44 -3.42 -11.19
CA SER A 238 1.22 -3.12 -11.95
C SER A 238 0.80 -1.66 -11.81
N LEU A 239 -0.20 -1.24 -12.60
CA LEU A 239 -0.89 0.04 -12.44
C LEU A 239 -1.36 0.28 -10.99
N LEU A 240 -1.64 -0.78 -10.22
CA LEU A 240 -2.14 -0.69 -8.85
C LEU A 240 -1.04 -0.68 -7.78
N SER A 241 0.23 -0.59 -8.18
CA SER A 241 1.35 -0.71 -7.23
C SER A 241 1.28 0.30 -6.09
N GLY A 242 0.90 1.54 -6.39
CA GLY A 242 0.71 2.59 -5.39
C GLY A 242 -0.47 2.38 -4.44
N ALA A 243 -1.47 1.60 -4.84
CA ALA A 243 -2.68 1.34 -4.04
C ALA A 243 -2.62 0.02 -3.26
N GLY A 244 -1.91 -0.99 -3.76
CA GLY A 244 -1.94 -2.34 -3.19
C GLY A 244 -0.89 -3.32 -3.70
N GLY A 245 0.26 -2.85 -4.21
CA GLY A 245 1.25 -3.72 -4.87
C GLY A 245 2.37 -4.29 -4.02
N VAL A 246 2.53 -3.89 -2.76
CA VAL A 246 3.66 -4.34 -1.94
C VAL A 246 3.44 -5.79 -1.49
N ILE A 247 4.47 -6.60 -1.70
CA ILE A 247 4.63 -7.95 -1.20
C ILE A 247 5.76 -7.92 -0.16
N MET A 248 5.50 -8.39 1.05
CA MET A 248 6.39 -8.21 2.19
C MET A 248 6.33 -9.41 3.15
N SER A 249 7.47 -9.73 3.75
CA SER A 249 7.56 -10.71 4.84
C SER A 249 7.38 -10.04 6.20
N VAL A 250 7.01 -10.82 7.22
CA VAL A 250 6.87 -10.27 8.58
C VAL A 250 8.22 -9.87 9.18
N LYS A 251 9.31 -10.47 8.70
CA LYS A 251 10.68 -10.05 8.98
C LYS A 251 10.97 -8.63 8.52
N ASP A 252 10.68 -8.30 7.26
CA ASP A 252 10.85 -6.95 6.75
C ASP A 252 9.85 -5.97 7.38
N ALA A 253 8.63 -6.44 7.67
CA ALA A 253 7.63 -5.62 8.36
C ALA A 253 8.11 -5.16 9.75
N ALA A 254 8.88 -5.98 10.48
CA ALA A 254 9.44 -5.56 11.77
C ALA A 254 10.44 -4.40 11.59
N THR A 255 11.36 -4.49 10.63
CA THR A 255 12.29 -3.40 10.28
C THR A 255 11.53 -2.15 9.85
N TRP A 256 10.47 -2.32 9.07
CA TRP A 256 9.59 -1.23 8.65
C TRP A 256 8.92 -0.53 9.84
N LEU A 257 8.36 -1.28 10.78
CA LEU A 257 7.77 -0.73 12.00
C LEU A 257 8.78 0.01 12.87
N GLN A 258 9.98 -0.55 13.05
CA GLN A 258 11.06 0.15 13.77
C GLN A 258 11.42 1.47 13.08
N THR A 259 11.50 1.48 11.75
CA THR A 259 11.78 2.69 10.95
C THR A 259 10.72 3.77 11.21
N LEU A 260 9.44 3.41 11.21
CA LEU A 260 8.36 4.34 11.51
C LEU A 260 8.44 4.90 12.94
N LEU A 261 8.73 4.04 13.93
CA LEU A 261 8.93 4.45 15.32
C LEU A 261 10.16 5.35 15.51
N LEU A 262 11.20 5.15 14.70
CA LEU A 262 12.40 5.98 14.63
C LEU A 262 12.24 7.22 13.74
N LYS A 263 11.02 7.57 13.35
CA LYS A 263 10.72 8.72 12.49
C LYS A 263 11.54 8.72 11.19
N GLY A 264 11.68 7.54 10.56
CA GLY A 264 12.27 7.39 9.24
C GLY A 264 13.77 7.03 9.22
N ARG A 265 14.39 6.81 10.38
CA ARG A 265 15.78 6.31 10.46
C ARG A 265 15.85 4.79 10.34
N ASN A 266 16.89 4.30 9.69
CA ASN A 266 17.21 2.88 9.61
C ASN A 266 17.56 2.35 11.02
N PRO A 267 16.90 1.28 11.52
CA PRO A 267 17.13 0.78 12.87
C PRO A 267 18.50 0.11 13.09
N LEU A 268 19.22 -0.22 12.02
CA LEU A 268 20.56 -0.83 12.07
C LEU A 268 21.67 0.19 11.91
N THR A 269 21.52 1.15 10.98
CA THR A 269 22.59 2.11 10.65
C THR A 269 22.39 3.48 11.29
N ASP A 270 21.20 3.76 11.83
CA ASP A 270 20.73 5.08 12.32
C ASP A 270 20.76 6.19 11.24
N GLU A 271 20.99 5.84 9.97
CA GLU A 271 20.91 6.77 8.86
C GLU A 271 19.47 7.20 8.61
N THR A 272 19.26 8.47 8.28
CA THR A 272 17.94 8.98 7.90
C THR A 272 17.62 8.55 6.48
N VAL A 273 16.66 7.64 6.31
CA VAL A 273 16.15 7.23 5.00
C VAL A 273 14.96 8.07 4.59
N ILE A 274 14.06 8.33 5.54
CA ILE A 274 12.90 9.19 5.35
C ILE A 274 13.02 10.36 6.33
N PRO A 275 13.02 11.62 5.86
CA PRO A 275 13.07 12.76 6.76
C PRO A 275 11.91 12.75 7.76
N SER A 276 12.18 13.10 9.02
CA SER A 276 11.17 13.04 10.08
C SER A 276 9.95 13.93 9.82
N GLU A 277 10.15 15.06 9.15
CA GLU A 277 9.09 15.98 8.73
C GLU A 277 8.15 15.36 7.70
N VAL A 278 8.64 14.45 6.86
CA VAL A 278 7.82 13.67 5.91
C VAL A 278 6.95 12.68 6.68
N ILE A 279 7.53 11.96 7.65
CA ILE A 279 6.79 11.04 8.53
C ILE A 279 5.68 11.78 9.29
N GLU A 280 6.02 12.92 9.90
CA GLU A 280 5.08 13.74 10.67
C GLU A 280 3.96 14.29 9.79
N LYS A 281 4.28 14.76 8.58
CA LYS A 281 3.27 15.25 7.63
C LYS A 281 2.33 14.14 7.17
N VAL A 282 2.85 12.97 6.83
CA VAL A 282 2.05 11.81 6.42
C VAL A 282 1.18 11.29 7.55
N ALA A 283 1.65 11.36 8.81
CA ALA A 283 0.87 11.00 9.99
C ALA A 283 -0.15 12.06 10.41
N THR A 284 -0.11 13.27 9.83
CA THR A 284 -1.04 14.35 10.16
C THR A 284 -2.42 14.05 9.58
N GLY A 285 -3.41 13.86 10.46
CA GLY A 285 -4.79 13.64 10.07
C GLY A 285 -5.38 14.84 9.33
N VAL A 286 -5.66 14.66 8.05
CA VAL A 286 -6.39 15.64 7.23
C VAL A 286 -7.78 15.07 6.99
N ASN A 287 -8.73 15.49 7.82
CA ASN A 287 -10.11 15.02 7.77
C ASN A 287 -11.05 16.15 7.34
N VAL A 288 -12.16 15.77 6.71
CA VAL A 288 -13.31 16.65 6.56
C VAL A 288 -14.16 16.49 7.80
N VAL A 289 -14.15 17.48 8.69
CA VAL A 289 -14.87 17.42 9.98
C VAL A 289 -16.33 17.88 9.82
N SER A 290 -16.59 18.79 8.87
CA SER A 290 -17.91 19.18 8.37
C SER A 290 -17.72 20.21 7.26
N GLY A 291 -18.48 20.14 6.17
CA GLY A 291 -18.57 21.25 5.22
C GLY A 291 -19.32 22.42 5.88
N GLU A 292 -18.69 23.59 5.98
CA GLU A 292 -19.48 24.82 6.10
C GLU A 292 -20.09 25.08 4.72
N ALA A 293 -21.42 25.02 4.67
CA ALA A 293 -22.24 25.34 3.50
C ALA A 293 -22.15 26.83 3.13
#